data_AF-A0A7S3QJU9-F1
#
_entry.id   AF-A0A7S3QJU9-F1
#
_cell.length_a   1.000
_cell.length_b   1.000
_cell.length_c   1.000
_cell.angle_alpha   90.00
_cell.angle_beta   90.00
_cell.angle_gamma   90.00
#
_symmetry.space_group_name_H-M   'P 1'
#
loop_
_entity.id
_entity.type
_entity.pdbx_description
1 polymer ?
#
loop_
_entity_poly.entity_id
_entity_poly.type
_entity_poly.pdbx_seq_one_letter_code
_entity_poly.pdbx_strand_id
1 'polypeptide(L)'
;MKRDFRRSLVLLAMLTLFAYSRITSISSKRYLSDEMVNVSSDDTSREKNDRPIMHTFFEPDPKGYCCGMLNSGHELLLSAWEQAWQDRGWKTKVLTEEDAKRHPEFSTFESKLKETHLSLYDQKCYWRWFAMAATDDGGWMSDYDAFPLEMDANVGSKLAVESNGVFTSFSMHVPCLIYAAREEWDRILHLMLGTIEEDGNRRSSDMQSLIKVGERIGVEEAGMIWKDQTYRTFAYRRNEDDQLVVNCEKIAGLKIAHLSHKGTIEAYKAKLYPEIDRKLGPINGRGVAAEIFMKDYREHCMN
;
A
#
# COMPACT_ATOMS: atom_id res chain seq x y z
N MET A 1 28.47 42.45 -41.08
CA MET A 1 29.65 41.66 -40.68
C MET A 1 29.31 40.94 -39.37
N LYS A 2 28.66 39.78 -39.48
CA LYS A 2 28.12 38.96 -38.37
C LYS A 2 28.81 37.60 -38.42
N ARG A 3 29.87 37.42 -37.63
CA ARG A 3 30.51 36.13 -37.30
C ARG A 3 31.70 36.46 -36.40
N ASP A 4 31.50 36.44 -35.07
CA ASP A 4 32.57 36.23 -34.06
C ASP A 4 32.07 36.38 -32.61
N PHE A 5 31.01 35.66 -32.22
CA PHE A 5 30.57 35.67 -30.81
C PHE A 5 30.23 34.29 -30.22
N ARG A 6 30.56 33.19 -30.91
CA ARG A 6 30.21 31.82 -30.47
C ARG A 6 31.40 30.95 -30.03
N ARG A 7 32.61 31.51 -29.87
CA ARG A 7 33.80 30.72 -29.47
C ARG A 7 34.33 31.00 -28.06
N SER A 8 33.81 31.98 -27.33
CA SER A 8 34.34 32.32 -25.99
C SER A 8 33.53 31.81 -24.79
N LEU A 9 32.39 31.11 -25.00
CA LEU A 9 31.56 30.63 -23.87
C LEU A 9 31.78 29.15 -23.50
N VAL A 10 32.50 28.37 -24.31
CA VAL A 10 32.70 26.92 -24.07
C VAL A 10 33.96 26.65 -23.21
N LEU A 11 34.87 27.62 -23.07
CA LEU A 11 36.12 27.45 -22.31
C LEU A 11 36.01 27.76 -20.81
N LEU A 12 34.90 28.33 -20.34
CA LEU A 12 34.74 28.69 -18.91
C LEU A 12 34.01 27.61 -18.08
N ALA A 13 33.40 26.60 -18.72
CA ALA A 13 32.64 25.54 -18.03
C ALA A 13 33.44 24.26 -17.73
N MET A 14 34.70 24.16 -18.18
CA MET A 14 35.56 22.98 -18.00
C MET A 14 36.58 23.11 -16.85
N LEU A 15 36.64 24.25 -16.16
CA LEU A 15 37.61 24.51 -15.07
C LEU A 15 37.00 24.42 -13.66
N THR A 16 35.69 24.21 -13.51
CA THR A 16 35.03 24.04 -12.19
C THR A 16 34.78 22.57 -11.82
N LEU A 17 35.07 21.61 -12.71
CA LEU A 17 34.83 20.17 -12.50
C LEU A 17 36.02 19.37 -11.96
N PHE A 18 37.18 20.00 -11.71
CA PHE A 18 38.38 19.32 -11.17
C PHE A 18 38.74 19.67 -9.71
N ALA A 19 37.91 20.46 -9.01
CA ALA A 19 38.21 20.89 -7.64
C ALA A 19 37.44 20.15 -6.53
N TYR A 20 36.58 19.17 -6.86
CA TYR A 20 35.72 18.50 -5.87
C TYR A 20 35.98 17.00 -5.61
N SER A 21 37.06 16.40 -6.13
CA SER A 21 37.35 14.96 -5.94
C SER A 21 38.46 14.63 -4.93
N ARG A 22 38.73 15.48 -3.93
CA ARG A 22 39.88 15.27 -3.03
C ARG A 22 39.65 15.51 -1.53
N ILE A 23 38.53 15.07 -0.95
CA ILE A 23 38.35 14.95 0.52
C ILE A 23 37.25 13.87 0.70
N THR A 24 37.42 12.62 1.15
CA THR A 24 38.18 12.03 2.26
C THR A 24 38.56 10.57 1.93
N SER A 25 39.86 10.26 1.95
CA SER A 25 40.35 8.90 2.20
C SER A 25 40.99 8.94 3.57
N ILE A 26 40.23 8.54 4.60
CA ILE A 26 40.79 8.28 5.92
C ILE A 26 40.66 6.79 6.18
N SER A 27 41.82 6.16 6.00
CA SER A 27 42.18 4.85 6.50
C SER A 27 41.97 4.78 8.02
N SER A 28 41.09 3.88 8.46
CA SER A 28 41.15 3.30 9.81
C SER A 28 41.34 1.79 9.69
N LYS A 29 42.59 1.36 9.87
CA LYS A 29 42.96 -0.01 10.26
C LYS A 29 43.21 0.01 11.77
N ARG A 30 42.94 -1.13 12.42
CA ARG A 30 43.03 -1.49 13.87
C ARG A 30 41.65 -1.40 14.54
N TYR A 31 41.10 -2.43 15.20
CA TYR A 31 41.64 -3.60 15.89
C TYR A 31 40.72 -4.80 15.63
N LEU A 32 41.29 -5.95 15.27
CA LEU A 32 40.66 -7.26 15.48
C LEU A 32 41.15 -7.76 16.83
N SER A 33 40.26 -7.79 17.82
CA SER A 33 40.41 -8.60 19.01
C SER A 33 39.34 -9.69 18.95
N ASP A 34 39.80 -10.94 18.89
CA ASP A 34 39.02 -12.13 19.14
C ASP A 34 38.34 -12.01 20.52
N GLU A 35 37.03 -11.83 20.51
CA GLU A 35 36.18 -12.25 21.62
C GLU A 35 35.27 -13.36 21.10
N MET A 36 35.49 -14.56 21.63
CA MET A 36 34.61 -15.71 21.48
C MET A 36 33.24 -15.35 22.07
N VAL A 37 32.31 -14.93 21.21
CA VAL A 37 30.92 -14.73 21.59
C VAL A 37 30.28 -16.09 21.84
N ASN A 38 30.02 -16.33 23.12
CA ASN A 38 29.20 -17.41 23.62
C ASN A 38 27.77 -17.23 23.08
N VAL A 39 27.40 -18.05 22.09
CA VAL A 39 26.06 -18.04 21.47
C VAL A 39 25.06 -18.56 22.49
N SER A 40 24.57 -17.64 23.32
CA SER A 40 23.45 -17.83 24.22
C SER A 40 22.16 -17.91 23.42
N SER A 41 21.36 -18.93 23.69
CA SER A 41 20.09 -19.30 23.07
C SER A 41 18.93 -18.34 23.38
N ASP A 42 19.15 -17.03 23.27
CA ASP A 42 18.18 -15.96 23.60
C ASP A 42 17.71 -15.16 22.36
N ASP A 43 17.95 -15.69 21.17
CA ASP A 43 17.70 -15.00 19.88
C ASP A 43 16.21 -14.98 19.48
N THR A 44 15.39 -15.87 20.04
CA THR A 44 13.97 -15.98 19.66
C THR A 44 13.07 -14.91 20.27
N SER A 45 13.55 -14.16 21.27
CA SER A 45 12.79 -13.10 21.94
C SER A 45 12.97 -11.72 21.29
N ARG A 46 14.12 -11.47 20.64
CA ARG A 46 14.38 -10.23 19.88
C ARG A 46 13.69 -10.21 18.52
N GLU A 47 13.68 -11.34 17.79
CA GLU A 47 13.04 -11.42 16.45
C GLU A 47 11.55 -11.06 16.43
N LYS A 48 10.81 -11.29 17.53
CA LYS A 48 9.37 -10.95 17.56
C LYS A 48 9.10 -9.45 17.61
N ASN A 49 10.04 -8.63 18.08
CA ASN A 49 9.82 -7.19 18.21
C ASN A 49 10.13 -6.39 16.93
N ASP A 50 10.91 -6.93 16.01
CA ASP A 50 11.37 -6.21 14.81
C ASP A 50 10.51 -6.43 13.55
N ARG A 51 9.42 -7.21 13.65
CA ARG A 51 8.53 -7.45 12.51
C ARG A 51 7.87 -6.13 12.05
N PRO A 52 7.86 -5.84 10.73
CA PRO A 52 7.21 -4.64 10.20
C PRO A 52 5.69 -4.69 10.43
N ILE A 53 5.08 -3.51 10.54
CA ILE A 53 3.64 -3.35 10.73
C ILE A 53 2.99 -3.11 9.37
N MET A 54 1.99 -3.92 9.04
CA MET A 54 1.05 -3.66 7.96
C MET A 54 -0.17 -2.95 8.55
N HIS A 55 -0.36 -1.68 8.20
CA HIS A 55 -1.54 -0.94 8.60
C HIS A 55 -2.69 -1.22 7.64
N THR A 56 -3.91 -1.09 8.16
CA THR A 56 -5.10 -0.84 7.35
C THR A 56 -5.95 0.22 8.03
N PHE A 57 -7.00 0.69 7.37
CA PHE A 57 -7.96 1.61 7.96
C PHE A 57 -9.36 1.02 7.86
N PHE A 58 -10.07 1.00 8.99
CA PHE A 58 -11.46 0.59 9.02
C PHE A 58 -12.21 1.36 10.11
N GLU A 59 -13.29 2.02 9.69
CA GLU A 59 -14.22 2.70 10.59
C GLU A 59 -15.63 2.17 10.29
N PRO A 60 -16.27 1.43 11.22
CA PRO A 60 -17.61 0.90 11.04
C PRO A 60 -18.62 1.96 10.60
N ASP A 61 -19.58 1.60 9.75
CA ASP A 61 -20.68 2.53 9.44
C ASP A 61 -21.71 2.49 10.58
N PRO A 62 -22.11 3.65 11.16
CA PRO A 62 -23.13 3.69 12.20
C PRO A 62 -24.48 3.08 11.77
N LYS A 63 -24.77 3.03 10.47
CA LYS A 63 -25.98 2.40 9.92
C LYS A 63 -25.90 0.88 9.82
N GLY A 64 -24.76 0.29 10.15
CA GLY A 64 -24.55 -1.16 10.05
C GLY A 64 -24.25 -1.67 8.63
N TYR A 65 -24.15 -0.78 7.65
CA TYR A 65 -23.96 -1.13 6.24
C TYR A 65 -23.31 0.04 5.48
N CYS A 66 -22.29 -0.27 4.69
CA CYS A 66 -21.81 0.63 3.64
C CYS A 66 -21.38 -0.16 2.42
N CYS A 67 -21.54 0.47 1.26
CA CYS A 67 -20.75 0.12 0.08
C CYS A 67 -21.06 -1.27 -0.49
N GLY A 68 -22.26 -1.79 -0.21
CA GLY A 68 -22.67 -3.13 -0.64
C GLY A 68 -22.62 -4.17 0.46
N MET A 69 -22.04 -3.85 1.63
CA MET A 69 -21.68 -4.83 2.65
C MET A 69 -22.15 -4.42 4.06
N LEU A 70 -22.65 -5.39 4.82
CA LEU A 70 -22.99 -5.25 6.24
C LEU A 70 -21.70 -5.13 7.08
N ASN A 71 -21.78 -4.50 8.26
CA ASN A 71 -20.63 -4.41 9.17
C ASN A 71 -20.08 -5.81 9.52
N SER A 72 -20.94 -6.82 9.70
CA SER A 72 -20.48 -8.20 9.93
C SER A 72 -19.70 -8.79 8.75
N GLY A 73 -20.02 -8.40 7.51
CA GLY A 73 -19.24 -8.79 6.34
C GLY A 73 -17.86 -8.12 6.32
N HIS A 74 -17.80 -6.85 6.75
CA HIS A 74 -16.53 -6.14 6.89
C HIS A 74 -15.66 -6.73 8.00
N GLU A 75 -16.25 -7.09 9.14
CA GLU A 75 -15.56 -7.74 10.25
C GLU A 75 -14.95 -9.09 9.84
N LEU A 76 -15.71 -9.92 9.11
CA LEU A 76 -15.18 -11.17 8.54
C LEU A 76 -14.00 -10.92 7.61
N LEU A 77 -14.09 -9.90 6.76
CA LEU A 77 -13.02 -9.57 5.82
C LEU A 77 -11.78 -9.03 6.52
N LEU A 78 -11.95 -8.18 7.53
CA LEU A 78 -10.87 -7.63 8.33
C LEU A 78 -10.14 -8.73 9.11
N SER A 79 -10.88 -9.69 9.68
CA SER A 79 -10.33 -10.88 10.33
C SER A 79 -9.50 -11.72 9.35
N ALA A 80 -10.03 -11.96 8.15
CA ALA A 80 -9.32 -12.69 7.10
C ALA A 80 -8.04 -11.98 6.67
N TRP A 81 -8.11 -10.65 6.49
CA TRP A 81 -6.96 -9.80 6.17
C TRP A 81 -5.89 -9.90 7.26
N GLU A 82 -6.28 -9.76 8.52
CA GLU A 82 -5.36 -9.80 9.65
C GLU A 82 -4.62 -11.14 9.70
N GLN A 83 -5.36 -12.24 9.63
CA GLN A 83 -4.77 -13.58 9.62
C GLN A 83 -3.81 -13.77 8.44
N ALA A 84 -4.20 -13.36 7.23
CA ALA A 84 -3.38 -13.55 6.03
C ALA A 84 -2.05 -12.79 6.09
N TRP A 85 -2.04 -11.55 6.60
CA TRP A 85 -0.80 -10.78 6.78
C TRP A 85 0.05 -11.32 7.93
N GLN A 86 -0.56 -11.72 9.05
CA GLN A 86 0.16 -12.33 10.17
C GLN A 86 0.84 -13.65 9.79
N ASP A 87 0.17 -14.49 9.00
CA ASP A 87 0.72 -15.74 8.44
C ASP A 87 1.96 -15.50 7.56
N ARG A 88 2.08 -14.28 7.00
CA ARG A 88 3.21 -13.85 6.16
C ARG A 88 4.25 -13.04 6.96
N GLY A 89 4.22 -13.16 8.28
CA GLY A 89 5.23 -12.61 9.18
C GLY A 89 5.02 -11.15 9.58
N TRP A 90 3.90 -10.53 9.25
CA TRP A 90 3.63 -9.13 9.61
C TRP A 90 3.07 -9.00 11.03
N LYS A 91 3.25 -7.82 11.63
CA LYS A 91 2.32 -7.30 12.64
C LYS A 91 1.21 -6.56 11.92
N THR A 92 0.00 -6.58 12.44
CA THR A 92 -1.16 -5.89 11.86
C THR A 92 -1.62 -4.77 12.78
N LYS A 93 -2.07 -3.66 12.20
CA LYS A 93 -2.68 -2.56 12.96
C LYS A 93 -3.83 -1.96 12.17
N VAL A 94 -5.03 -1.99 12.76
CA VAL A 94 -6.22 -1.35 12.20
C VAL A 94 -6.28 0.07 12.75
N LEU A 95 -6.17 1.05 11.86
CA LEU A 95 -6.33 2.47 12.16
C LEU A 95 -7.80 2.87 12.06
N THR A 96 -8.20 3.84 12.88
CA THR A 96 -9.59 4.32 12.99
C THR A 96 -9.67 5.83 12.79
N GLU A 97 -10.89 6.37 12.85
CA GLU A 97 -11.10 7.83 12.85
C GLU A 97 -10.30 8.54 13.97
N GLU A 98 -10.15 7.91 15.13
CA GLU A 98 -9.37 8.47 16.24
C GLU A 98 -7.87 8.60 15.91
N ASP A 99 -7.31 7.68 15.13
CA ASP A 99 -5.95 7.82 14.61
C ASP A 99 -5.85 8.98 13.61
N ALA A 100 -6.85 9.14 12.74
CA ALA A 100 -6.90 10.24 11.78
C ALA A 100 -6.97 11.61 12.46
N LYS A 101 -7.74 11.73 13.54
CA LYS A 101 -7.89 12.96 14.34
C LYS A 101 -6.59 13.41 15.02
N ARG A 102 -5.57 12.55 15.12
CA ARG A 102 -4.25 12.94 15.63
C ARG A 102 -3.47 13.82 14.64
N HIS A 103 -3.89 13.88 13.37
CA HIS A 103 -3.30 14.79 12.40
C HIS A 103 -3.62 16.26 12.74
N PRO A 104 -2.62 17.18 12.80
CA PRO A 104 -2.83 18.57 13.22
C PRO A 104 -3.90 19.33 12.41
N GLU A 105 -4.05 18.97 11.13
CA GLU A 105 -4.97 19.63 10.20
C GLU A 105 -6.25 18.84 9.94
N PHE A 106 -6.50 17.74 10.68
CA PHE A 106 -7.67 16.88 10.45
C PHE A 106 -8.97 17.68 10.44
N SER A 107 -9.20 18.52 11.46
CA SER A 107 -10.45 19.29 11.59
C SER A 107 -10.66 20.26 10.43
N THR A 108 -9.61 20.95 9.99
CA THR A 108 -9.65 21.90 8.87
C THR A 108 -10.02 21.19 7.58
N PHE A 109 -9.41 20.05 7.28
CA PHE A 109 -9.68 19.33 6.05
C PHE A 109 -10.97 18.52 6.09
N GLU A 110 -11.38 18.00 7.25
CA GLU A 110 -12.66 17.33 7.40
C GLU A 110 -13.81 18.28 7.08
N SER A 111 -13.74 19.54 7.53
CA SER A 111 -14.69 20.59 7.15
C SER A 111 -14.72 20.78 5.63
N LYS A 112 -13.57 20.86 4.96
CA LYS A 112 -13.49 20.97 3.49
C LYS A 112 -14.10 19.75 2.80
N LEU A 113 -13.80 18.54 3.26
CA LEU A 113 -14.37 17.32 2.70
C LEU A 113 -15.91 17.29 2.84
N LYS A 114 -16.45 17.79 3.96
CA LYS A 114 -17.91 17.91 4.15
C LYS A 114 -18.55 18.91 3.19
N GLU A 115 -17.87 20.03 2.91
CA GLU A 115 -18.33 21.05 1.96
C GLU A 115 -18.38 20.53 0.51
N THR A 116 -17.56 19.54 0.17
CA THR A 116 -17.49 18.97 -1.19
C THR A 116 -18.60 17.97 -1.52
N HIS A 117 -19.54 17.74 -0.60
CA HIS A 117 -20.66 16.79 -0.74
C HIS A 117 -20.24 15.34 -1.05
N LEU A 118 -19.02 14.96 -0.67
CA LEU A 118 -18.56 13.58 -0.78
C LEU A 118 -19.41 12.65 0.08
N SER A 119 -19.59 11.41 -0.40
CA SER A 119 -20.23 10.39 0.42
C SER A 119 -19.41 10.16 1.69
N LEU A 120 -20.06 9.75 2.79
CA LEU A 120 -19.33 9.42 4.02
C LEU A 120 -18.26 8.35 3.80
N TYR A 121 -18.52 7.41 2.88
CA TYR A 121 -17.53 6.42 2.46
C TYR A 121 -16.30 7.06 1.83
N ASP A 122 -16.48 7.98 0.88
CA ASP A 122 -15.35 8.66 0.24
C ASP A 122 -14.59 9.54 1.25
N GLN A 123 -15.29 10.18 2.20
CA GLN A 123 -14.65 10.93 3.29
C GLN A 123 -13.77 10.01 4.16
N LYS A 124 -14.28 8.83 4.54
CA LYS A 124 -13.51 7.81 5.26
C LYS A 124 -12.30 7.31 4.45
N CYS A 125 -12.40 7.25 3.13
CA CYS A 125 -11.25 6.94 2.27
C CYS A 125 -10.15 8.02 2.34
N TYR A 126 -10.44 9.27 2.72
CA TYR A 126 -9.41 10.25 3.03
C TYR A 126 -8.88 10.11 4.46
N TRP A 127 -9.71 9.71 5.42
CA TRP A 127 -9.27 9.54 6.81
C TRP A 127 -8.13 8.54 6.98
N ARG A 128 -8.03 7.51 6.12
CA ARG A 128 -6.86 6.60 6.13
C ARG A 128 -5.54 7.32 5.86
N TRP A 129 -5.55 8.34 5.01
CA TRP A 129 -4.37 9.14 4.69
C TRP A 129 -3.96 10.01 5.89
N PHE A 130 -4.92 10.65 6.53
CA PHE A 130 -4.70 11.38 7.79
C PHE A 130 -4.14 10.45 8.87
N ALA A 131 -4.71 9.26 9.02
CA ALA A 131 -4.27 8.28 10.02
C ALA A 131 -2.82 7.84 9.77
N MET A 132 -2.46 7.56 8.51
CA MET A 132 -1.08 7.21 8.13
C MET A 132 -0.11 8.39 8.34
N ALA A 133 -0.47 9.60 7.92
CA ALA A 133 0.33 10.81 8.14
C ALA A 133 0.51 11.16 9.64
N ALA A 134 -0.41 10.72 10.49
CA ALA A 134 -0.35 10.86 11.94
C ALA A 134 0.36 9.71 12.67
N THR A 135 0.82 8.67 11.96
CA THR A 135 1.72 7.67 12.59
C THR A 135 3.10 8.25 12.84
N ASP A 136 3.87 7.66 13.76
CA ASP A 136 5.18 8.19 14.15
C ASP A 136 6.20 8.10 12.99
N ASP A 137 6.20 6.99 12.24
CA ASP A 137 7.21 6.68 11.22
C ASP A 137 6.63 6.49 9.78
N GLY A 138 5.31 6.54 9.61
CA GLY A 138 4.66 6.14 8.36
C GLY A 138 4.66 4.62 8.19
N GLY A 139 5.15 4.15 7.03
CA GLY A 139 5.34 2.75 6.71
C GLY A 139 4.30 2.18 5.76
N TRP A 140 3.99 0.90 5.94
CA TRP A 140 3.11 0.13 5.06
C TRP A 140 1.63 0.30 5.41
N MET A 141 0.81 0.48 4.39
CA MET A 141 -0.66 0.41 4.46
C MET A 141 -1.19 -0.49 3.35
N SER A 142 -2.17 -1.32 3.65
CA SER A 142 -2.98 -2.04 2.67
C SER A 142 -4.46 -1.85 2.94
N ASP A 143 -5.27 -1.89 1.88
CA ASP A 143 -6.72 -2.01 2.06
C ASP A 143 -7.05 -3.35 2.69
N TYR A 144 -8.07 -3.41 3.54
CA TYR A 144 -8.47 -4.66 4.19
C TYR A 144 -9.09 -5.67 3.21
N ASP A 145 -9.21 -5.32 1.93
CA ASP A 145 -9.52 -6.25 0.83
C ASP A 145 -8.31 -6.59 -0.06
N ALA A 146 -7.08 -6.28 0.38
CA ALA A 146 -5.83 -6.67 -0.25
C ALA A 146 -5.09 -7.74 0.55
N PHE A 147 -4.79 -8.87 -0.10
CA PHE A 147 -4.25 -10.07 0.52
C PHE A 147 -2.84 -10.38 0.01
N PRO A 148 -1.92 -10.82 0.89
CA PRO A 148 -0.52 -11.02 0.53
C PRO A 148 -0.33 -12.26 -0.35
N LEU A 149 0.32 -12.07 -1.49
CA LEU A 149 0.84 -13.16 -2.31
C LEU A 149 2.34 -13.34 -1.97
N GLU A 150 3.24 -12.89 -2.84
CA GLU A 150 4.68 -12.89 -2.56
C GLU A 150 5.14 -11.81 -1.57
N MET A 151 4.21 -11.09 -0.93
CA MET A 151 4.50 -10.02 0.02
C MET A 151 4.55 -10.53 1.47
N ASP A 152 5.67 -11.10 1.89
CA ASP A 152 5.97 -11.29 3.33
C ASP A 152 6.71 -10.11 3.93
N ALA A 153 6.87 -10.17 5.25
CA ALA A 153 7.61 -9.18 6.03
C ALA A 153 9.04 -8.98 5.53
N ASN A 154 9.74 -10.02 5.06
CA ASN A 154 11.12 -9.88 4.57
C ASN A 154 11.14 -9.12 3.24
N VAL A 155 10.25 -9.49 2.31
CA VAL A 155 10.07 -8.76 1.05
C VAL A 155 9.65 -7.31 1.32
N GLY A 156 8.73 -7.08 2.26
CA GLY A 156 8.29 -5.76 2.67
C GLY A 156 9.41 -4.89 3.25
N SER A 157 10.23 -5.43 4.14
CA SER A 157 11.39 -4.72 4.70
C SER A 157 12.42 -4.36 3.62
N LYS A 158 12.68 -5.28 2.68
CA LYS A 158 13.59 -5.01 1.56
C LYS A 158 13.06 -3.88 0.66
N LEU A 159 11.77 -3.96 0.29
CA LEU A 159 11.13 -2.93 -0.55
C LEU A 159 11.09 -1.57 0.14
N ALA A 160 10.89 -1.53 1.47
CA ALA A 160 10.93 -0.29 2.24
C ALA A 160 12.29 0.40 2.14
N VAL A 161 13.39 -0.37 2.26
CA VAL A 161 14.75 0.14 2.08
C VAL A 161 14.98 0.63 0.64
N GLU A 162 14.53 -0.13 -0.35
CA GLU A 162 14.65 0.25 -1.77
C GLU A 162 13.86 1.51 -2.13
N SER A 163 12.69 1.72 -1.51
CA SER A 163 11.89 2.93 -1.69
C SER A 163 12.50 4.16 -1.02
N ASN A 164 13.43 4.00 -0.07
CA ASN A 164 14.09 5.10 0.65
C ASN A 164 13.09 6.13 1.21
N GLY A 165 11.97 5.64 1.77
CA GLY A 165 10.88 6.47 2.31
C GLY A 165 9.96 7.14 1.28
N VAL A 166 10.27 7.09 -0.02
CA VAL A 166 9.46 7.73 -1.07
C VAL A 166 8.09 7.08 -1.19
N PHE A 167 7.05 7.89 -1.45
CA PHE A 167 5.71 7.40 -1.71
C PHE A 167 5.69 6.39 -2.87
N THR A 168 5.40 5.13 -2.55
CA THR A 168 5.38 4.01 -3.49
C THR A 168 4.05 3.29 -3.42
N SER A 169 3.27 3.33 -4.50
CA SER A 169 2.07 2.53 -4.67
C SER A 169 2.36 1.29 -5.50
N PHE A 170 1.91 0.14 -5.01
CA PHE A 170 2.12 -1.17 -5.65
C PHE A 170 0.94 -1.58 -6.55
N SER A 171 -0.08 -0.72 -6.67
CA SER A 171 -1.25 -0.94 -7.50
C SER A 171 -1.61 0.32 -8.31
N MET A 172 -0.59 0.99 -8.85
CA MET A 172 -0.72 2.24 -9.61
C MET A 172 -1.45 3.31 -8.78
N HIS A 173 -2.58 3.82 -9.26
CA HIS A 173 -3.38 4.82 -8.55
C HIS A 173 -4.38 4.23 -7.54
N VAL A 174 -4.50 2.90 -7.44
CA VAL A 174 -5.39 2.24 -6.48
C VAL A 174 -4.62 2.12 -5.16
N PRO A 175 -5.06 2.77 -4.07
CA PRO A 175 -4.31 2.86 -2.82
C PRO A 175 -4.48 1.61 -1.94
N CYS A 176 -4.37 0.41 -2.53
CA CYS A 176 -4.61 -0.84 -1.82
C CYS A 176 -3.33 -1.50 -1.26
N LEU A 177 -2.14 -1.07 -1.69
CA LEU A 177 -0.86 -1.37 -1.04
C LEU A 177 0.12 -0.23 -1.30
N ILE A 178 0.52 0.46 -0.24
CA ILE A 178 1.39 1.62 -0.28
C ILE A 178 2.47 1.49 0.78
N TYR A 179 3.67 1.98 0.45
CA TYR A 179 4.70 2.31 1.41
C TYR A 179 5.09 3.78 1.25
N ALA A 180 5.24 4.50 2.36
CA ALA A 180 5.82 5.84 2.38
C ALA A 180 6.32 6.17 3.79
N ALA A 181 7.32 7.05 3.90
CA ALA A 181 7.66 7.72 5.15
C ALA A 181 6.50 8.62 5.59
N ARG A 182 6.47 8.99 6.87
CA ARG A 182 5.43 9.85 7.43
C ARG A 182 5.26 11.15 6.65
N GLU A 183 6.36 11.83 6.35
CA GLU A 183 6.36 13.12 5.64
C GLU A 183 5.84 12.98 4.21
N GLU A 184 6.06 11.81 3.59
CA GLU A 184 5.58 11.51 2.24
C GLU A 184 4.08 11.20 2.24
N TRP A 185 3.57 10.52 3.27
CA TRP A 185 2.12 10.38 3.47
C TRP A 185 1.44 11.74 3.58
N ASP A 186 1.99 12.63 4.40
CA ASP A 186 1.46 13.98 4.60
C ASP A 186 1.54 14.84 3.33
N ARG A 187 2.70 14.83 2.64
CA ARG A 187 2.90 15.56 1.39
C ARG A 187 1.90 15.14 0.31
N ILE A 188 1.72 13.83 0.10
CA ILE A 188 0.78 13.32 -0.90
C ILE A 188 -0.67 13.63 -0.52
N LEU A 189 -1.03 13.53 0.76
CA LEU A 189 -2.34 13.94 1.26
C LEU A 189 -2.65 15.40 0.88
N HIS A 190 -1.71 16.32 1.09
CA HIS A 190 -1.87 17.72 0.71
C HIS A 190 -2.06 17.92 -0.80
N LEU A 191 -1.27 17.22 -1.63
CA LEU A 191 -1.43 17.25 -3.08
C LEU A 191 -2.82 16.75 -3.49
N MET A 192 -3.28 15.64 -2.90
CA MET A 192 -4.59 15.06 -3.17
C MET A 192 -5.73 16.02 -2.80
N LEU A 193 -5.66 16.65 -1.62
CA LEU A 193 -6.66 17.61 -1.16
C LEU A 193 -6.74 18.84 -2.08
N GLY A 194 -5.60 19.30 -2.60
CA GLY A 194 -5.54 20.36 -3.62
C GLY A 194 -6.25 20.01 -4.94
N THR A 195 -6.54 18.73 -5.21
CA THR A 195 -7.30 18.31 -6.40
C THR A 195 -8.82 18.29 -6.21
N ILE A 196 -9.31 18.39 -4.97
CA ILE A 196 -10.74 18.27 -4.63
C ILE A 196 -11.48 19.59 -4.93
N GLU A 197 -10.82 20.74 -4.78
CA GLU A 197 -11.42 22.08 -4.83
C GLU A 197 -11.98 22.49 -6.21
N GLU A 198 -11.69 21.74 -7.28
CA GLU A 198 -11.98 22.16 -8.65
C GLU A 198 -13.27 21.57 -9.27
N ASP A 199 -13.85 20.51 -8.69
CA ASP A 199 -14.78 19.67 -9.47
C ASP A 199 -16.27 19.88 -9.21
N GLY A 200 -16.66 20.70 -8.23
CA GLY A 200 -18.00 21.25 -8.03
C GLY A 200 -19.22 20.31 -8.02
N ASN A 201 -19.08 18.99 -8.30
CA ASN A 201 -20.16 18.00 -8.33
C ASN A 201 -19.79 16.57 -8.78
N ARG A 202 -18.52 16.20 -8.99
CA ARG A 202 -18.17 14.84 -9.46
C ARG A 202 -17.51 14.01 -8.37
N ARG A 203 -17.97 12.74 -8.27
CA ARG A 203 -17.38 11.65 -7.47
C ARG A 203 -15.86 11.85 -7.40
N SER A 204 -15.36 12.20 -6.22
CA SER A 204 -13.93 12.37 -5.96
C SER A 204 -13.55 11.42 -4.84
N SER A 205 -13.17 10.20 -5.20
CA SER A 205 -12.50 9.29 -4.28
C SER A 205 -11.03 9.64 -4.17
N ASP A 206 -10.39 9.15 -3.12
CA ASP A 206 -8.95 9.29 -2.94
C ASP A 206 -8.14 8.67 -4.09
N MET A 207 -8.61 7.56 -4.68
CA MET A 207 -8.02 6.98 -5.90
C MET A 207 -8.05 7.96 -7.07
N GLN A 208 -9.16 8.67 -7.25
CA GLN A 208 -9.29 9.66 -8.32
C GLN A 208 -8.41 10.88 -8.06
N SER A 209 -8.25 11.28 -6.80
CA SER A 209 -7.31 12.35 -6.44
C SER A 209 -5.87 11.97 -6.69
N LEU A 210 -5.45 10.71 -6.43
CA LEU A 210 -4.13 10.23 -6.83
C LEU A 210 -3.91 10.28 -8.35
N ILE A 211 -4.90 9.87 -9.15
CA ILE A 211 -4.84 10.01 -10.61
C ILE A 211 -4.62 11.47 -10.98
N LYS A 212 -5.45 12.38 -10.44
CA LYS A 212 -5.37 13.82 -10.76
C LYS A 212 -4.03 14.44 -10.39
N VAL A 213 -3.43 14.06 -9.27
CA VAL A 213 -2.07 14.49 -8.90
C VAL A 213 -1.09 14.05 -10.00
N GLY A 214 -1.15 12.78 -10.41
CA GLY A 214 -0.31 12.24 -11.48
C GLY A 214 -0.56 12.89 -12.86
N GLU A 215 -1.80 13.24 -13.19
CA GLU A 215 -2.16 13.91 -14.45
C GLU A 215 -1.72 15.37 -14.49
N ARG A 216 -1.80 16.09 -13.36
CA ARG A 216 -1.48 17.53 -13.28
C ARG A 216 0.00 17.81 -13.14
N ILE A 217 0.65 17.07 -12.26
CA ILE A 217 2.06 17.31 -11.90
C ILE A 217 2.95 16.35 -12.68
N GLY A 218 2.47 15.15 -13.00
CA GLY A 218 3.32 14.04 -13.45
C GLY A 218 3.71 13.16 -12.26
N VAL A 219 3.70 11.83 -12.44
CA VAL A 219 3.97 10.86 -11.36
C VAL A 219 5.38 11.05 -10.78
N GLU A 220 6.40 11.17 -11.64
CA GLU A 220 7.80 11.38 -11.20
C GLU A 220 8.01 12.77 -10.58
N GLU A 221 7.44 13.82 -11.17
CA GLU A 221 7.56 15.19 -10.67
C GLU A 221 6.83 15.38 -9.33
N ALA A 222 5.73 14.65 -9.12
CA ALA A 222 5.05 14.57 -7.83
C ALA A 222 5.81 13.71 -6.79
N GLY A 223 6.98 13.14 -7.14
CA GLY A 223 7.75 12.27 -6.26
C GLY A 223 7.01 10.97 -5.90
N MET A 224 6.16 10.46 -6.79
CA MET A 224 5.45 9.20 -6.60
C MET A 224 6.09 8.09 -7.43
N ILE A 225 6.07 6.88 -6.90
CA ILE A 225 6.43 5.67 -7.64
C ILE A 225 5.18 4.81 -7.80
N TRP A 226 4.80 4.50 -9.04
CA TRP A 226 3.69 3.59 -9.35
C TRP A 226 4.21 2.28 -9.92
N LYS A 227 3.81 1.18 -9.29
CA LYS A 227 4.06 -0.19 -9.77
C LYS A 227 2.73 -0.90 -10.01
N ASP A 228 2.72 -1.89 -10.89
CA ASP A 228 1.57 -2.76 -11.14
C ASP A 228 1.91 -4.19 -10.65
N GLN A 229 1.83 -4.40 -9.33
CA GLN A 229 2.17 -5.66 -8.68
C GLN A 229 0.95 -6.29 -7.98
N THR A 230 -0.23 -6.05 -8.53
CA THR A 230 -1.52 -6.44 -7.93
C THR A 230 -2.35 -7.27 -8.89
N TYR A 231 -2.84 -8.41 -8.42
CA TYR A 231 -3.89 -9.16 -9.12
C TYR A 231 -5.27 -8.69 -8.64
N ARG A 232 -6.19 -8.35 -9.54
CA ARG A 232 -7.40 -7.56 -9.20
C ARG A 232 -8.63 -8.37 -8.75
N THR A 233 -8.48 -9.67 -8.50
CA THR A 233 -9.59 -10.57 -8.15
C THR A 233 -9.08 -11.89 -7.55
N PHE A 234 -9.96 -12.85 -7.32
CA PHE A 234 -9.60 -14.23 -6.96
C PHE A 234 -8.91 -14.91 -8.15
N ALA A 235 -7.65 -15.31 -7.96
CA ALA A 235 -6.81 -15.86 -9.01
C ALA A 235 -7.06 -17.33 -9.29
N TYR A 236 -8.31 -17.74 -9.48
CA TYR A 236 -8.63 -19.13 -9.79
C TYR A 236 -8.73 -19.40 -11.30
N ARG A 237 -8.56 -20.68 -11.64
CA ARG A 237 -8.95 -21.28 -12.91
C ARG A 237 -9.65 -22.61 -12.64
N ARG A 238 -10.27 -23.20 -13.67
CA ARG A 238 -10.78 -24.57 -13.64
C ARG A 238 -9.72 -25.52 -14.22
N ASN A 239 -9.49 -26.65 -13.57
CA ASN A 239 -8.64 -27.72 -14.09
C ASN A 239 -9.45 -28.66 -15.01
N GLU A 240 -8.85 -29.78 -15.44
CA GLU A 240 -9.49 -30.76 -16.33
C GLU A 240 -10.71 -31.44 -15.68
N ASP A 241 -10.73 -31.54 -14.35
CA ASP A 241 -11.81 -32.11 -13.55
C ASP A 241 -12.88 -31.08 -13.14
N ASP A 242 -12.85 -29.88 -13.75
CA ASP A 242 -13.72 -28.75 -13.42
C ASP A 242 -13.62 -28.26 -11.95
N GLN A 243 -12.50 -28.58 -11.28
CA GLN A 243 -12.21 -28.12 -9.93
C GLN A 243 -11.55 -26.75 -9.96
N LEU A 244 -11.87 -25.95 -8.94
CA LEU A 244 -11.31 -24.63 -8.75
C LEU A 244 -9.87 -24.76 -8.20
N VAL A 245 -8.88 -24.29 -8.95
CA VAL A 245 -7.46 -24.33 -8.55
C VAL A 245 -6.82 -22.96 -8.74
N VAL A 246 -5.92 -22.58 -7.84
CA VAL A 246 -5.25 -21.27 -7.92
C VAL A 246 -4.34 -21.25 -9.15
N ASN A 247 -4.44 -20.18 -9.92
CA ASN A 247 -3.67 -19.95 -11.13
C ASN A 247 -2.31 -19.32 -10.78
N CYS A 248 -1.41 -20.13 -10.20
CA CYS A 248 -0.11 -19.69 -9.72
C CYS A 248 0.73 -18.97 -10.80
N GLU A 249 0.66 -19.43 -12.06
CA GLU A 249 1.36 -18.81 -13.19
C GLU A 249 0.95 -17.34 -13.41
N LYS A 250 -0.34 -17.03 -13.26
CA LYS A 250 -0.85 -15.66 -13.44
C LYS A 250 -0.49 -14.71 -12.30
N ILE A 251 -0.17 -15.24 -11.13
CA ILE A 251 0.10 -14.44 -9.93
C ILE A 251 1.56 -14.49 -9.48
N ALA A 252 2.40 -15.27 -10.15
CA ALA A 252 3.84 -15.28 -9.94
C ALA A 252 4.41 -13.87 -10.13
N GLY A 253 5.25 -13.42 -9.19
CA GLY A 253 5.84 -12.09 -9.15
C GLY A 253 4.96 -10.99 -8.57
N LEU A 254 3.65 -11.23 -8.39
CA LEU A 254 2.72 -10.23 -7.84
C LEU A 254 2.77 -10.21 -6.31
N LYS A 255 2.62 -9.03 -5.73
CA LYS A 255 2.75 -8.81 -4.29
C LYS A 255 1.45 -9.05 -3.55
N ILE A 256 0.32 -8.63 -4.15
CA ILE A 256 -0.99 -8.79 -3.52
C ILE A 256 -2.07 -9.22 -4.51
N ALA A 257 -3.12 -9.83 -3.98
CA ALA A 257 -4.43 -9.94 -4.62
C ALA A 257 -5.37 -8.90 -4.01
N HIS A 258 -5.88 -7.98 -4.83
CA HIS A 258 -6.90 -7.00 -4.45
C HIS A 258 -8.29 -7.55 -4.74
N LEU A 259 -8.96 -8.04 -3.72
CA LEU A 259 -10.29 -8.65 -3.77
C LEU A 259 -11.39 -7.59 -3.70
N SER A 260 -11.32 -6.57 -4.56
CA SER A 260 -12.27 -5.45 -4.59
C SER A 260 -13.73 -5.91 -4.77
N HIS A 261 -14.70 -5.04 -4.45
CA HIS A 261 -16.13 -5.31 -4.71
C HIS A 261 -16.39 -5.74 -6.16
N LYS A 262 -15.80 -5.01 -7.11
CA LYS A 262 -15.92 -5.32 -8.54
C LYS A 262 -15.29 -6.68 -8.86
N GLY A 263 -14.05 -6.91 -8.44
CA GLY A 263 -13.33 -8.16 -8.69
C GLY A 263 -14.05 -9.38 -8.10
N THR A 264 -14.64 -9.23 -6.92
CA THR A 264 -15.44 -10.26 -6.24
C THR A 264 -16.68 -10.63 -7.04
N ILE A 265 -17.46 -9.65 -7.50
CA ILE A 265 -18.64 -9.90 -8.32
C ILE A 265 -18.28 -10.53 -9.66
N GLU A 266 -17.18 -10.11 -10.28
CA GLU A 266 -16.69 -10.68 -11.53
C GLU A 266 -16.28 -12.14 -11.35
N ALA A 267 -15.51 -12.47 -10.32
CA ALA A 267 -15.17 -13.86 -10.00
C ALA A 267 -16.40 -14.73 -9.75
N TYR A 268 -17.38 -14.21 -9.00
CA TYR A 268 -18.62 -14.93 -8.72
C TYR A 268 -19.42 -15.24 -9.99
N LYS A 269 -19.60 -14.24 -10.86
CA LYS A 269 -20.28 -14.41 -12.16
C LYS A 269 -19.54 -15.37 -13.09
N ALA A 270 -18.21 -15.35 -13.06
CA ALA A 270 -17.37 -16.25 -13.84
C ALA A 270 -17.28 -17.67 -13.27
N LYS A 271 -17.94 -17.96 -12.13
CA LYS A 271 -17.80 -19.22 -11.38
C LYS A 271 -16.35 -19.52 -11.00
N LEU A 272 -15.58 -18.46 -10.72
CA LEU A 272 -14.18 -18.49 -10.24
C LEU A 272 -14.07 -17.98 -8.79
N TYR A 273 -15.16 -18.01 -8.04
CA TYR A 273 -15.24 -17.61 -6.65
C TYR A 273 -15.35 -18.85 -5.75
N PRO A 274 -14.65 -18.91 -4.61
CA PRO A 274 -14.74 -20.01 -3.66
C PRO A 274 -16.18 -20.36 -3.27
N GLU A 275 -16.45 -21.64 -3.05
CA GLU A 275 -17.74 -22.07 -2.53
C GLU A 275 -17.85 -21.71 -1.04
N ILE A 276 -18.89 -20.95 -0.70
CA ILE A 276 -19.20 -20.51 0.66
C ILE A 276 -20.70 -20.69 0.95
N ASP A 277 -21.14 -20.47 2.19
CA ASP A 277 -22.56 -20.42 2.50
C ASP A 277 -23.28 -19.37 1.64
N ARG A 278 -24.20 -19.83 0.80
CA ARG A 278 -25.00 -19.00 -0.12
C ARG A 278 -25.80 -17.92 0.60
N LYS A 279 -26.12 -18.09 1.89
CA LYS A 279 -26.84 -17.09 2.69
C LYS A 279 -26.06 -15.79 2.87
N LEU A 280 -24.73 -15.85 2.87
CA LEU A 280 -23.89 -14.66 2.98
C LEU A 280 -23.89 -13.84 1.68
N GLY A 281 -24.01 -14.51 0.54
CA GLY A 281 -23.79 -13.91 -0.78
C GLY A 281 -22.32 -13.53 -1.02
N PRO A 282 -21.96 -13.12 -2.25
CA PRO A 282 -20.56 -12.89 -2.62
C PRO A 282 -19.94 -11.66 -1.93
N ILE A 283 -20.74 -10.65 -1.57
CA ILE A 283 -20.22 -9.44 -0.92
C ILE A 283 -20.03 -9.67 0.58
N ASN A 284 -21.06 -10.04 1.35
CA ASN A 284 -20.88 -10.24 2.80
C ASN A 284 -20.04 -11.49 3.12
N GLY A 285 -19.99 -12.47 2.21
CA GLY A 285 -19.17 -13.67 2.36
C GLY A 285 -17.73 -13.52 1.83
N ARG A 286 -17.32 -12.31 1.42
CA ARG A 286 -16.01 -12.06 0.82
C ARG A 286 -14.84 -12.42 1.73
N GLY A 287 -14.96 -12.18 3.04
CA GLY A 287 -13.95 -12.58 4.03
C GLY A 287 -13.70 -14.08 4.05
N VAL A 288 -14.78 -14.87 4.15
CA VAL A 288 -14.71 -16.35 4.13
C VAL A 288 -14.08 -16.85 2.83
N ALA A 289 -14.48 -16.28 1.69
CA ALA A 289 -13.86 -16.64 0.41
C ALA A 289 -12.38 -16.26 0.35
N ALA A 290 -11.97 -15.13 0.94
CA ALA A 290 -10.57 -14.74 1.02
C ALA A 290 -9.76 -15.73 1.86
N GLU A 291 -10.29 -16.22 2.99
CA GLU A 291 -9.63 -17.26 3.80
C GLU A 291 -9.42 -18.56 3.01
N ILE A 292 -10.44 -19.02 2.27
CA ILE A 292 -10.34 -20.20 1.40
C ILE A 292 -9.28 -19.96 0.32
N PHE A 293 -9.33 -18.81 -0.36
CA PHE A 293 -8.35 -18.45 -1.38
C PHE A 293 -6.92 -18.43 -0.85
N MET A 294 -6.71 -17.86 0.34
CA MET A 294 -5.37 -17.80 0.94
C MET A 294 -4.87 -19.16 1.40
N LYS A 295 -5.75 -20.04 1.85
CA LYS A 295 -5.42 -21.44 2.13
C LYS A 295 -5.01 -22.16 0.84
N ASP A 296 -5.84 -22.10 -0.19
CA ASP A 296 -5.59 -22.75 -1.48
C ASP A 296 -4.32 -22.20 -2.15
N TYR A 297 -4.03 -20.90 -2.01
CA TYR A 297 -2.82 -20.28 -2.54
C TYR A 297 -1.57 -20.88 -1.89
N ARG A 298 -1.57 -21.06 -0.57
CA ARG A 298 -0.46 -21.71 0.12
C ARG A 298 -0.28 -23.15 -0.35
N GLU A 299 -1.37 -23.90 -0.45
CA GLU A 299 -1.35 -25.30 -0.84
C GLU A 299 -0.86 -25.50 -2.29
N HIS A 300 -1.31 -24.66 -3.21
CA HIS A 300 -1.03 -24.81 -4.64
C HIS A 300 0.24 -24.10 -5.11
N CYS A 301 0.61 -22.96 -4.52
CA CYS A 301 1.62 -22.06 -5.08
C CYS A 301 2.87 -21.87 -4.20
N MET A 302 2.84 -22.27 -2.93
CA MET A 302 3.96 -22.08 -2.00
C MET A 302 4.70 -23.38 -1.63
N ASN A 303 4.20 -24.53 -2.10
CA ASN A 303 4.80 -25.85 -1.88
C ASN A 303 5.67 -26.30 -3.06
#